data_AF-I4GUZ9-F1
#
_entry.id   AF-I4GUZ9-F1
#
_cell.length_a   1.000
_cell.length_b   1.000
_cell.length_c   1.000
_cell.angle_alpha   90.00
_cell.angle_beta   90.00
_cell.angle_gamma   90.00
#
_symmetry.space_group_name_H-M   'P 1'
#
loop_
_entity.id
_entity.type
_entity.pdbx_description
1 polymer ?
#
loop_
_entity_poly.entity_id
_entity_poly.type
_entity_poly.pdbx_seq_one_letter_code
_entity_poly.pdbx_strand_id
1 'polypeptide(L)'
;MLVVEAKLKNGTLEQYRRLNEAIKTSQFVRNCCVRYWMDHKGTTRNDLQKLCSVLANNKETPWVNKLNSQARQSAADRAWQSISKFYQNCHVKIPGKKGFPGSKSSASNGARTRTAVVFSI
;
A
#
# COMPACT_ATOMS: atom_id res chain seq x y z
N MET A 1 -12.49 -5.21 -0.53
CA MET A 1 -11.19 -5.47 -1.19
C MET A 1 -11.42 -6.65 -2.12
N LEU A 2 -11.72 -6.38 -3.38
CA LEU A 2 -11.69 -7.42 -4.40
C LEU A 2 -10.22 -7.70 -4.72
N VAL A 3 -9.80 -8.96 -4.64
CA VAL A 3 -8.46 -9.39 -5.01
C VAL A 3 -8.57 -9.90 -6.45
N VAL A 4 -8.18 -9.08 -7.41
CA VAL A 4 -8.06 -9.50 -8.81
C VAL A 4 -6.66 -10.06 -8.98
N GLU A 5 -6.55 -11.37 -9.16
CA GLU A 5 -5.28 -12.05 -9.38
C GLU A 5 -4.93 -12.05 -10.87
N ALA A 6 -4.07 -11.12 -11.30
CA ALA A 6 -3.44 -11.20 -12.60
C ALA A 6 -2.17 -12.05 -12.49
N LYS A 7 -2.20 -13.27 -13.05
CA LYS A 7 -1.04 -14.16 -13.11
C LYS A 7 -0.30 -13.91 -14.41
N LEU A 8 0.95 -13.47 -14.33
CA LEU A 8 1.83 -13.44 -15.50
C LEU A 8 2.06 -14.90 -15.92
N LYS A 9 1.46 -15.34 -17.03
CA LYS A 9 1.78 -16.66 -17.60
C LYS A 9 3.10 -16.51 -18.36
N ASN A 10 4.08 -17.35 -18.04
CA ASN A 10 5.39 -17.45 -18.72
C ASN A 10 6.30 -16.21 -18.58
N GLY A 11 6.31 -15.56 -17.41
CA GLY A 11 7.26 -14.48 -17.14
C GLY A 11 8.72 -14.95 -16.97
N THR A 12 9.67 -14.15 -17.45
CA THR A 12 11.09 -14.33 -17.14
C THR A 12 11.34 -14.02 -15.66
N LEU A 13 12.37 -14.64 -15.05
CA LEU A 13 12.76 -14.39 -13.66
C LEU A 13 12.93 -12.90 -13.35
N GLU A 14 13.48 -12.15 -14.30
CA GLU A 14 13.67 -10.70 -14.17
C GLU A 14 12.35 -9.92 -14.06
N GLN A 15 11.33 -10.28 -14.85
CA GLN A 15 10.02 -9.65 -14.78
C GLN A 15 9.38 -9.88 -13.40
N TYR A 16 9.48 -11.10 -12.86
CA TYR A 16 9.01 -11.39 -11.50
C TYR A 16 9.77 -10.60 -10.44
N ARG A 17 11.08 -10.37 -10.60
CA ARG A 17 11.86 -9.54 -9.67
C ARG A 17 11.35 -8.10 -9.67
N ARG A 18 11.19 -7.49 -10.84
CA ARG A 18 10.66 -6.11 -10.97
C ARG A 18 9.25 -5.97 -10.38
N LEU A 19 8.40 -6.97 -10.58
CA LEU A 19 7.07 -7.00 -9.97
C LEU A 19 7.13 -7.08 -8.44
N ASN A 20 7.97 -7.95 -7.89
CA ASN A 20 8.16 -8.04 -6.43
C ASN A 20 8.70 -6.74 -5.85
N GLU A 21 9.63 -6.08 -6.53
CA GLU A 21 10.13 -4.76 -6.14
C GLU A 21 9.03 -3.69 -6.15
N ALA A 22 8.19 -3.67 -7.19
CA ALA A 22 7.05 -2.75 -7.27
C ALA A 22 6.03 -3.00 -6.14
N ILE A 23 5.71 -4.26 -5.83
CA ILE A 23 4.81 -4.63 -4.74
C ILE A 23 5.38 -4.18 -3.39
N LYS A 24 6.66 -4.46 -3.13
CA LYS A 24 7.35 -4.02 -1.90
C LYS A 24 7.36 -2.51 -1.78
N THR A 25 7.61 -1.80 -2.88
CA THR A 25 7.61 -0.33 -2.91
C THR A 25 6.21 0.23 -2.61
N SER A 26 5.16 -0.33 -3.21
CA SER A 26 3.78 0.07 -2.94
C SER A 26 3.39 -0.16 -1.48
N GLN A 27 3.79 -1.30 -0.90
CA GLN A 27 3.57 -1.60 0.52
C GLN A 27 4.33 -0.63 1.43
N PHE A 28 5.58 -0.29 1.08
CA PHE A 28 6.38 0.70 1.79
C PHE A 28 5.66 2.06 1.83
N VAL A 29 5.24 2.59 0.68
CA VAL A 29 4.51 3.88 0.61
C VAL A 29 3.24 3.83 1.47
N ARG A 30 2.46 2.75 1.40
CA ARG A 30 1.27 2.58 2.24
C ARG A 30 1.62 2.58 3.73
N ASN A 31 2.66 1.87 4.13
CA ASN A 31 3.08 1.78 5.53
C ASN A 31 3.59 3.13 6.05
N CYS A 32 4.31 3.91 5.24
CA CYS A 32 4.70 5.29 5.58
C CYS A 32 3.48 6.19 5.77
N CYS A 33 2.47 6.09 4.91
CA CYS A 33 1.22 6.86 5.05
C CYS A 33 0.48 6.52 6.35
N VAL A 34 0.41 5.23 6.70
CA VAL A 34 -0.19 4.81 7.97
C VAL A 34 0.63 5.36 9.14
N ARG A 35 1.96 5.23 9.13
CA ARG A 35 2.83 5.74 10.19
C ARG A 35 2.67 7.25 10.38
N TYR A 36 2.70 8.01 9.29
CA TYR A 36 2.48 9.45 9.30
C TYR A 36 1.14 9.81 9.93
N TRP A 37 0.07 9.09 9.62
CA TRP A 37 -1.23 9.30 10.27
C TRP A 37 -1.21 9.02 11.78
N MET A 38 -0.43 8.05 12.24
CA MET A 38 -0.29 7.77 13.68
C MET A 38 0.41 8.92 14.41
N ASP A 39 1.44 9.48 13.79
CA ASP A 39 2.30 10.51 14.38
C ASP A 39 1.62 11.89 14.32
N HIS A 40 0.78 12.14 13.30
CA HIS A 40 0.12 13.42 13.06
C HIS A 40 -1.41 13.33 13.24
N LYS A 41 -1.92 13.90 14.33
CA LYS A 41 -3.36 14.05 14.56
C LYS A 41 -3.97 15.00 13.53
N GLY A 42 -5.15 14.66 13.01
CA GLY A 42 -5.86 15.48 12.02
C GLY A 42 -5.38 15.33 10.58
N THR A 43 -4.51 14.36 10.29
CA THR A 43 -4.06 14.05 8.92
C THR A 43 -5.25 13.84 7.97
N THR A 44 -5.24 14.54 6.84
CA THR A 44 -6.27 14.41 5.80
C THR A 44 -5.81 13.49 4.65
N ARG A 45 -6.76 13.07 3.80
CA ARG A 45 -6.43 12.35 2.55
C ARG A 45 -5.41 13.11 1.70
N ASN A 46 -5.54 14.42 1.60
CA ASN A 46 -4.67 15.25 0.76
C ASN A 46 -3.24 15.29 1.31
N ASP A 47 -3.07 15.24 2.62
CA ASP A 47 -1.74 15.21 3.24
C ASP A 47 -1.01 13.90 2.91
N LEU A 48 -1.72 12.78 2.91
CA LEU A 48 -1.16 11.49 2.49
C LEU A 48 -0.77 11.48 1.00
N GLN A 49 -1.55 12.15 0.14
CA GLN A 49 -1.19 12.28 -1.27
C GLN A 49 0.04 13.16 -1.48
N LYS A 50 0.17 14.26 -0.73
CA LYS A 50 1.38 15.10 -0.75
C LYS A 50 2.61 14.33 -0.26
N LEU A 51 2.44 13.49 0.77
CA LEU A 51 3.50 12.63 1.29
C LEU A 51 4.06 11.70 0.21
N CYS A 52 3.23 11.18 -0.71
CA CYS A 52 3.73 10.36 -1.83
C CYS A 52 4.71 11.08 -2.74
N SER A 53 4.55 12.40 -2.94
CA SER A 53 5.48 13.21 -3.71
C SER A 53 6.77 13.45 -2.94
N VAL A 54 6.68 13.71 -1.63
CA VAL A 54 7.84 13.88 -0.74
C VAL A 54 8.69 12.60 -0.70
N LEU A 55 8.06 11.44 -0.52
CA LEU A 55 8.76 10.15 -0.48
C LEU A 55 9.46 9.81 -1.80
N ALA A 56 8.93 10.25 -2.94
CA ALA A 56 9.58 10.02 -4.22
C ALA A 56 10.76 10.96 -4.47
N ASN A 57 10.76 12.14 -3.87
CA ASN A 57 11.87 13.09 -3.96
C ASN A 57 12.94 12.84 -2.88
N ASN A 58 12.70 11.94 -1.93
CA ASN A 58 13.68 11.60 -0.89
C ASN A 58 14.84 10.77 -1.50
N LYS A 59 16.06 11.24 -1.26
CA LYS A 59 17.31 10.58 -1.67
C LYS A 59 17.55 9.24 -0.99
N GLU A 60 16.99 9.02 0.20
CA GLU A 60 17.11 7.76 0.95
C GLU A 60 16.26 6.64 0.35
N THR A 61 15.19 6.99 -0.36
CA THR A 61 14.23 6.03 -0.92
C THR A 61 14.10 6.16 -2.45
N PRO A 62 15.20 6.08 -3.22
CA PRO A 62 15.19 6.33 -4.66
C PRO A 62 14.35 5.33 -5.44
N TRP A 63 14.11 4.13 -4.89
CA TRP A 63 13.24 3.12 -5.49
C TRP A 63 11.76 3.53 -5.51
N VAL A 64 11.33 4.47 -4.65
CA VAL A 64 9.96 4.99 -4.64
C VAL A 64 9.68 5.79 -5.91
N ASN A 65 10.67 6.53 -6.42
CA ASN A 65 10.53 7.28 -7.66
C ASN A 65 10.44 6.39 -8.91
N LYS A 66 11.01 5.18 -8.84
CA LYS A 66 10.90 4.17 -9.93
C LYS A 66 9.46 3.66 -10.10
N LEU A 67 8.63 3.80 -9.08
CA LEU A 67 7.21 3.46 -9.14
C LEU A 67 6.43 4.63 -9.76
N ASN A 68 5.49 4.33 -10.67
CA ASN A 68 4.67 5.35 -11.30
C ASN A 68 3.89 6.18 -10.25
N SER A 69 3.58 7.43 -10.60
CA SER A 69 2.87 8.36 -9.71
C SER A 69 1.49 7.83 -9.31
N GLN A 70 0.76 7.22 -10.25
CA GLN A 70 -0.57 6.67 -10.00
C GLN A 70 -0.57 5.56 -8.94
N ALA A 71 0.35 4.60 -9.00
CA ALA A 71 0.42 3.51 -8.04
C ALA A 71 0.85 3.99 -6.65
N ARG A 72 1.68 5.04 -6.57
CA ARG A 72 1.99 5.72 -5.31
C ARG A 72 0.72 6.34 -4.70
N GLN A 73 -0.03 7.11 -5.48
CA GLN A 73 -1.30 7.70 -5.04
C GLN A 73 -2.33 6.63 -4.65
N SER A 74 -2.45 5.55 -5.43
CA SER A 74 -3.32 4.42 -5.09
C SER A 74 -2.91 3.73 -3.78
N ALA A 75 -1.62 3.69 -3.44
CA ALA A 75 -1.15 3.15 -2.17
C ALA A 75 -1.56 4.04 -0.99
N ALA A 76 -1.46 5.36 -1.13
CA ALA A 76 -1.97 6.33 -0.15
C ALA A 76 -3.49 6.28 -0.02
N ASP A 77 -4.24 6.17 -1.12
CA ASP A 77 -5.69 6.01 -1.08
C ASP A 77 -6.10 4.74 -0.34
N ARG A 78 -5.37 3.63 -0.53
CA ARG A 78 -5.59 2.39 0.23
C ARG A 78 -5.25 2.54 1.72
N ALA A 79 -4.26 3.36 2.07
CA ALA A 79 -3.98 3.71 3.45
C ALA A 79 -5.16 4.49 4.04
N TRP A 80 -5.61 5.54 3.34
CA TRP A 80 -6.74 6.37 3.74
C TRP A 80 -8.04 5.57 3.92
N GLN A 81 -8.38 4.69 2.98
CA GLN A 81 -9.55 3.81 3.13
C GLN A 81 -9.46 2.93 4.38
N SER A 82 -8.26 2.46 4.74
CA SER A 82 -8.05 1.66 5.95
C SER A 82 -8.28 2.50 7.21
N ILE A 83 -7.78 3.74 7.22
CA ILE A 83 -7.93 4.72 8.30
C ILE A 83 -9.39 5.16 8.46
N SER A 84 -10.04 5.55 7.36
CA SER A 84 -11.45 5.95 7.34
C SER A 84 -12.34 4.83 7.86
N LYS A 85 -12.09 3.58 7.44
CA LYS A 85 -12.83 2.41 7.94
C LYS A 85 -12.59 2.16 9.42
N PHE A 86 -11.37 2.39 9.92
CA PHE A 86 -11.07 2.31 11.35
C PHE A 86 -11.91 3.30 12.15
N TYR A 87 -11.98 4.57 11.74
CA TYR A 87 -12.84 5.56 12.40
C TYR A 87 -14.33 5.20 12.32
N GLN A 88 -14.83 4.81 11.15
CA GLN A 88 -16.21 4.37 10.98
C GLN A 88 -16.57 3.20 11.91
N ASN A 89 -15.69 2.18 11.99
CA ASN A 89 -15.89 1.04 12.88
C ASN A 89 -15.89 1.46 14.37
N CYS A 90 -15.06 2.44 14.75
CA CYS A 90 -15.04 3.01 16.10
C CYS A 90 -16.35 3.75 16.43
N HIS A 91 -16.91 4.52 15.49
CA HIS A 91 -18.15 5.27 15.68
C HIS A 91 -19.36 4.33 15.84
N VAL A 92 -19.43 3.28 15.01
CA VAL A 92 -20.53 2.29 15.03
C VAL A 92 -20.39 1.27 16.17
N LYS A 93 -19.32 1.36 16.99
CA LYS A 93 -19.03 0.49 18.14
C LYS A 93 -19.08 -1.02 17.82
N ILE A 94 -18.65 -1.42 16.62
CA ILE A 94 -18.72 -2.83 16.20
C ILE A 94 -17.67 -3.65 17.00
N PRO A 95 -18.09 -4.61 17.84
CA PRO A 95 -17.15 -5.46 18.59
C PRO A 95 -16.35 -6.35 17.62
N GLY A 96 -15.05 -6.53 17.87
CA GLY A 96 -14.17 -7.42 17.09
C GLY A 96 -13.60 -6.87 15.77
N LYS A 97 -14.11 -5.76 15.23
CA LYS A 97 -13.57 -5.11 14.00
C LYS A 97 -12.85 -3.78 14.25
N LYS A 98 -12.63 -3.45 15.52
CA LYS A 98 -11.84 -2.29 15.99
C LYS A 98 -10.34 -2.60 15.92
N GLY A 99 -9.87 -3.08 14.77
CA GLY A 99 -8.44 -3.35 14.55
C GLY A 99 -7.75 -2.08 14.09
N PHE A 100 -6.75 -1.62 14.84
CA PHE A 100 -5.90 -0.51 14.42
C PHE A 100 -5.19 -0.85 13.10
N PRO A 101 -5.15 0.06 12.11
CA PRO A 101 -4.50 -0.24 10.85
C PRO A 101 -2.99 -0.40 11.08
N GLY A 102 -2.52 -1.65 11.10
CA GLY A 102 -1.11 -1.99 11.24
C GLY A 102 -0.35 -2.05 9.91
N SER A 103 0.97 -2.21 10.02
CA SER A 103 1.85 -2.52 8.89
C SER A 103 1.44 -3.86 8.26
N LYS A 104 1.23 -3.89 6.95
CA LYS A 104 0.98 -5.16 6.25
C LYS A 104 2.32 -5.84 5.98
N SER A 105 2.57 -6.99 6.62
CA SER A 105 3.62 -7.92 6.22
C SER A 105 3.11 -8.82 5.08
N SER A 106 3.96 -9.11 4.11
CA SER A 106 3.65 -10.07 3.06
C SER A 106 3.69 -11.48 3.65
N ALA A 107 2.55 -12.04 4.03
CA ALA A 107 2.44 -13.46 4.33
C ALA A 107 2.80 -14.25 3.06
N SER A 108 3.95 -14.91 3.08
CA SER A 108 4.39 -15.84 2.05
C SER A 108 3.60 -17.15 2.20
N ASN A 109 2.45 -17.24 1.54
CA ASN A 109 1.82 -18.54 1.35
C ASN A 109 2.67 -19.35 0.36
N GLY A 110 3.06 -20.54 0.80
CA GLY A 110 3.96 -21.44 0.10
C GLY A 110 3.49 -21.81 -1.31
N ALA A 111 4.48 -21.98 -2.19
CA ALA A 111 4.45 -22.73 -3.43
C ALA A 111 3.16 -22.67 -4.28
N ARG A 112 3.13 -21.77 -5.28
CA ARG A 112 2.65 -21.94 -6.67
C ARG A 112 2.22 -20.56 -7.22
N THR A 113 2.87 -20.14 -8.31
CA THR A 113 2.60 -18.94 -9.14
C THR A 113 2.51 -17.59 -8.41
N ARG A 114 3.61 -16.83 -8.46
CA ARG A 114 3.78 -15.54 -7.80
C ARG A 114 2.89 -14.46 -8.42
N THR A 115 1.90 -14.03 -7.64
CA THR A 115 0.89 -13.01 -7.94
C THR A 115 1.51 -11.64 -8.17
N ALA A 116 1.34 -11.10 -9.39
CA ALA A 116 1.46 -9.67 -9.63
C ALA A 116 0.12 -9.06 -9.25
N VAL A 117 0.06 -8.32 -8.14
CA VAL A 117 -1.16 -7.58 -7.79
C VAL A 117 -1.27 -6.43 -8.78
N VAL A 118 -2.05 -6.62 -9.84
CA VAL A 118 -2.50 -5.51 -10.68
C VAL A 118 -3.54 -4.76 -9.86
N PHE A 119 -3.17 -3.56 -9.43
CA PHE A 119 -4.08 -2.65 -8.76
C PHE A 119 -5.05 -2.13 -9.82
N SER A 120 -6.19 -2.80 -10.00
CA SER A 120 -7.31 -2.23 -10.75
C SER A 120 -7.91 -1.06 -9.96
N ILE A 121 -8.24 -0.04 -10.75
CA ILE A 121 -8.75 1.31 -10.46
C ILE A 121 -9.86 1.29 -9.40
#